data_AF-A0A7X3KCI7-F1
#
_entry.id   AF-A0A7X3KCI7-F1
#
_cell.length_a   1.000
_cell.length_b   1.000
_cell.length_c   1.000
_cell.angle_alpha   90.00
_cell.angle_beta   90.00
_cell.angle_gamma   90.00
#
_symmetry.space_group_name_H-M   'P 1'
#
loop_
_entity.id
_entity.type
_entity.pdbx_description
1 polymer ?
#
loop_
_entity_poly.entity_id
_entity_poly.type
_entity_poly.pdbx_seq_one_letter_code
_entity_poly.pdbx_strand_id
1 'polypeptide(L)'
;TLDPAYEDKNVVPGTPATSTPALTDKAGNPATAPSGTQFTIAPGFTAPEGYTVTIDETTGVVTVTAPESPTATTAETVEVPVVVTYPDASVDQVTANFFLDTDGDNTPDKDDTDDDNDGIPDTNEGTDGTNPKNPNSAASSISPIDDQTVELGNPIKDIPVEAQKVPTGGSLKVEGLPEGVSFDPTTKTVSGTPTKVGESTATVTVLDKDGNPVKDAQGNPVTEEFKITVTESVKTADTLDPAYEDKNVVPGTPATSTPALTDKAGNPATAPSGTQFTIAPGFTAPEGYTVTIDETTGVVTVTALESPTATTAETVEVPVVVTYPDASVDQVTANFFLDTDGDNTPDKDDTDDDNDGIPDTNEGTDGTNPKNPNSAASSISPIDDQTVELGNPIKDIPVEAQKVPTGGSLKVEGLPEGVSFDPTTKTVLGTPTKVGESTATVTVLDKDGNPVKDAQGNPVTEEFKITVTENPSQADSNQPSPADQTVTVGETPSAEKSVSNLGDLPTGTTVAFENPVDTSTAGDKPATVLVTYPDGSQDK
;
A
#
# COMPACT_ATOMS: atom_id res chain seq x y z
N THR A 1 111.88 7.63 -13.42
CA THR A 1 110.63 8.18 -12.90
C THR A 1 109.52 7.58 -13.71
N LEU A 2 108.53 7.06 -13.02
CA LEU A 2 107.29 6.63 -13.60
C LEU A 2 106.29 7.78 -13.50
N ASP A 3 105.22 7.71 -14.25
CA ASP A 3 104.10 8.64 -14.18
C ASP A 3 102.82 7.79 -14.08
N PRO A 4 102.26 7.62 -12.86
CA PRO A 4 101.03 6.88 -12.64
C PRO A 4 99.80 7.70 -13.03
N ALA A 5 98.84 7.05 -13.68
CA ALA A 5 97.54 7.60 -14.03
C ALA A 5 96.43 6.57 -13.81
N TYR A 6 95.23 7.03 -13.50
CA TYR A 6 94.02 6.19 -13.44
C TYR A 6 93.04 6.66 -14.51
N GLU A 7 92.29 5.71 -15.07
CA GLU A 7 91.15 6.06 -15.92
C GLU A 7 89.97 6.49 -15.04
N ASP A 8 89.22 7.47 -15.52
CA ASP A 8 87.93 7.85 -14.96
C ASP A 8 86.94 6.68 -15.10
N LYS A 9 86.08 6.49 -14.09
CA LYS A 9 85.07 5.43 -14.09
C LYS A 9 83.71 5.93 -13.58
N ASN A 10 82.65 5.52 -14.27
CA ASN A 10 81.29 5.68 -13.77
C ASN A 10 81.01 4.63 -12.68
N VAL A 11 80.16 4.99 -11.72
CA VAL A 11 79.75 4.16 -10.61
C VAL A 11 78.23 4.13 -10.55
N VAL A 12 77.65 2.98 -10.88
CA VAL A 12 76.21 2.76 -10.71
C VAL A 12 75.92 2.42 -9.24
N PRO A 13 74.89 3.01 -8.62
CA PRO A 13 74.46 2.72 -7.26
C PRO A 13 74.48 1.21 -6.91
N GLY A 14 75.07 0.87 -5.75
CA GLY A 14 75.16 -0.52 -5.28
C GLY A 14 76.13 -1.44 -6.06
N THR A 15 76.68 -1.00 -7.20
CA THR A 15 77.57 -1.81 -8.03
C THR A 15 79.04 -1.37 -7.87
N PRO A 16 79.98 -2.27 -7.52
CA PRO A 16 81.39 -1.92 -7.42
C PRO A 16 82.01 -1.55 -8.78
N ALA A 17 82.66 -0.39 -8.85
CA ALA A 17 83.44 0.07 -9.98
C ALA A 17 84.94 0.01 -9.66
N THR A 18 85.78 -0.40 -10.61
CA THR A 18 87.23 -0.55 -10.43
C THR A 18 88.03 0.26 -11.43
N SER A 19 89.07 0.96 -10.98
CA SER A 19 90.08 1.62 -11.83
C SER A 19 91.48 1.08 -11.53
N THR A 20 92.24 0.75 -12.57
CA THR A 20 93.58 0.16 -12.47
C THR A 20 94.63 1.20 -12.87
N PRO A 21 95.77 1.31 -12.15
CA PRO A 21 96.80 2.28 -12.49
C PRO A 21 97.49 1.90 -13.80
N ALA A 22 97.57 2.86 -14.72
CA ALA A 22 98.49 2.83 -15.85
C ALA A 22 99.80 3.53 -15.45
N LEU A 23 100.94 2.90 -15.72
CA LEU A 23 102.26 3.47 -15.47
C LEU A 23 102.95 3.76 -16.79
N THR A 24 103.50 4.96 -16.94
CA THR A 24 104.34 5.31 -18.10
C THR A 24 105.73 5.75 -17.70
N ASP A 25 106.69 5.61 -18.60
CA ASP A 25 108.04 6.18 -18.44
C ASP A 25 108.07 7.68 -18.81
N LYS A 26 109.23 8.34 -18.66
CA LYS A 26 109.41 9.75 -19.05
C LYS A 26 109.11 10.05 -20.54
N ALA A 27 109.12 9.03 -21.40
CA ALA A 27 108.81 9.16 -22.81
C ALA A 27 107.33 8.83 -23.12
N GLY A 28 106.51 8.57 -22.10
CA GLY A 28 105.10 8.24 -22.22
C GLY A 28 104.83 6.79 -22.65
N ASN A 29 105.83 5.92 -22.65
CA ASN A 29 105.63 4.51 -23.02
C ASN A 29 105.11 3.71 -21.81
N PRO A 30 104.23 2.71 -22.03
CA PRO A 30 103.78 1.82 -20.97
C PRO A 30 104.97 1.18 -20.24
N ALA A 31 104.91 1.23 -18.91
CA ALA A 31 105.92 0.70 -18.01
C ALA A 31 105.28 -0.20 -16.95
N THR A 32 106.10 -0.98 -16.26
CA THR A 32 105.65 -1.83 -15.14
C THR A 32 106.20 -1.29 -13.83
N ALA A 33 105.43 -1.47 -12.75
CA ALA A 33 105.89 -1.11 -11.42
C ALA A 33 107.11 -1.97 -11.04
N PRO A 34 108.17 -1.36 -10.48
CA PRO A 34 109.25 -2.12 -9.86
C PRO A 34 108.72 -3.08 -8.79
N SER A 35 109.37 -4.24 -8.64
CA SER A 35 109.02 -5.17 -7.57
C SER A 35 109.24 -4.50 -6.21
N GLY A 36 108.22 -4.52 -5.35
CA GLY A 36 108.21 -3.85 -4.05
C GLY A 36 107.54 -2.48 -4.01
N THR A 37 107.01 -1.98 -5.14
CA THR A 37 106.11 -0.81 -5.15
C THR A 37 104.85 -1.11 -4.33
N GLN A 38 104.41 -0.16 -3.52
CA GLN A 38 103.16 -0.22 -2.76
C GLN A 38 102.24 0.93 -3.14
N PHE A 39 100.94 0.65 -3.13
CA PHE A 39 99.88 1.62 -3.38
C PHE A 39 99.10 1.82 -2.10
N THR A 40 98.86 3.05 -1.70
CA THR A 40 98.04 3.37 -0.53
C THR A 40 97.13 4.53 -0.84
N ILE A 41 95.96 4.58 -0.21
CA ILE A 41 95.14 5.80 -0.21
C ILE A 41 95.85 6.82 0.69
N ALA A 42 95.91 8.08 0.26
CA ALA A 42 96.62 9.12 0.98
C ALA A 42 96.11 9.22 2.44
N PRO A 43 97.03 9.29 3.43
CA PRO A 43 96.63 9.41 4.83
C PRO A 43 95.71 10.60 5.07
N GLY A 44 94.58 10.37 5.72
CA GLY A 44 93.59 11.41 6.04
C GLY A 44 92.46 11.56 5.01
N PHE A 45 92.48 10.82 3.90
CA PHE A 45 91.31 10.70 3.03
C PHE A 45 90.12 10.11 3.79
N THR A 46 88.95 10.73 3.63
CA THR A 46 87.68 10.23 4.11
C THR A 46 86.76 10.12 2.90
N ALA A 47 86.23 8.93 2.64
CA ALA A 47 85.28 8.74 1.56
C ALA A 47 84.03 9.61 1.81
N PRO A 48 83.38 10.13 0.74
CA PRO A 48 82.08 10.77 0.89
C PRO A 48 81.07 9.85 1.59
N GLU A 49 80.08 10.45 2.25
CA GLU A 49 79.06 9.70 2.99
C GLU A 49 78.39 8.64 2.10
N GLY A 50 78.23 7.42 2.62
CA GLY A 50 77.63 6.30 1.89
C GLY A 50 78.57 5.54 0.94
N TYR A 51 79.71 6.11 0.54
CA TYR A 51 80.66 5.44 -0.34
C TYR A 51 81.60 4.50 0.42
N THR A 52 81.91 3.36 -0.19
CA THR A 52 83.02 2.51 0.23
C THR A 52 84.16 2.59 -0.78
N VAL A 53 85.38 2.89 -0.31
CA VAL A 53 86.58 3.00 -1.15
C VAL A 53 87.66 2.07 -0.60
N THR A 54 88.24 1.25 -1.48
CA THR A 54 89.36 0.37 -1.13
C THR A 54 90.44 0.42 -2.21
N ILE A 55 91.68 0.06 -1.84
CA ILE A 55 92.78 -0.12 -2.77
C ILE A 55 93.48 -1.45 -2.48
N ASP A 56 93.81 -2.18 -3.54
CA ASP A 56 94.75 -3.30 -3.44
C ASP A 56 96.17 -2.75 -3.33
N GLU A 57 96.82 -2.95 -2.19
CA GLU A 57 98.15 -2.36 -1.91
C GLU A 57 99.26 -2.87 -2.84
N THR A 58 99.04 -3.99 -3.53
CA THR A 58 100.02 -4.63 -4.41
C THR A 58 99.80 -4.30 -5.88
N THR A 59 98.55 -4.27 -6.33
CA THR A 59 98.19 -4.02 -7.74
C THR A 59 97.82 -2.56 -7.99
N GLY A 60 97.48 -1.81 -6.95
CA GLY A 60 96.99 -0.44 -7.02
C GLY A 60 95.56 -0.32 -7.52
N VAL A 61 94.83 -1.43 -7.73
CA VAL A 61 93.43 -1.35 -8.17
C VAL A 61 92.59 -0.65 -7.10
N VAL A 62 91.97 0.47 -7.48
CA VAL A 62 91.02 1.21 -6.64
C VAL A 62 89.62 0.70 -6.93
N THR A 63 88.86 0.36 -5.89
CA THR A 63 87.46 -0.05 -5.99
C THR A 63 86.58 0.93 -5.21
N VAL A 64 85.54 1.47 -5.87
CA VAL A 64 84.55 2.37 -5.30
C VAL A 64 83.15 1.78 -5.46
N THR A 65 82.32 1.89 -4.43
CA THR A 65 80.89 1.53 -4.48
C THR A 65 80.09 2.69 -3.91
N ALA A 66 79.13 3.17 -4.71
CA ALA A 66 78.15 4.17 -4.31
C ALA A 66 77.04 3.55 -3.43
N PRO A 67 76.36 4.34 -2.57
CA PRO A 67 75.21 3.84 -1.82
C PRO A 67 74.12 3.27 -2.75
N GLU A 68 73.39 2.23 -2.31
CA GLU A 68 72.31 1.62 -3.10
C GLU A 68 71.09 2.55 -3.32
N SER A 69 70.94 3.57 -2.47
CA SER A 69 69.85 4.55 -2.56
C SER A 69 70.44 5.95 -2.36
N PRO A 70 71.04 6.53 -3.42
CA PRO A 70 71.59 7.88 -3.36
C PRO A 70 70.49 8.90 -3.06
N THR A 71 70.84 9.90 -2.26
CA THR A 71 70.02 11.09 -2.00
C THR A 71 70.50 12.28 -2.85
N ALA A 72 69.72 13.36 -2.91
CA ALA A 72 70.05 14.56 -3.67
C ALA A 72 71.42 15.17 -3.30
N THR A 73 71.92 14.91 -2.09
CA THR A 73 73.22 15.40 -1.60
C THR A 73 74.37 14.41 -1.80
N THR A 74 74.12 13.25 -2.42
CA THR A 74 75.15 12.25 -2.70
C THR A 74 76.19 12.84 -3.64
N ALA A 75 77.46 12.73 -3.26
CA ALA A 75 78.56 13.31 -4.03
C ALA A 75 78.67 12.65 -5.41
N GLU A 76 78.55 13.44 -6.47
CA GLU A 76 78.61 12.95 -7.86
C GLU A 76 80.04 12.65 -8.33
N THR A 77 81.05 13.10 -7.58
CA THR A 77 82.46 12.86 -7.88
C THR A 77 83.19 12.39 -6.64
N VAL A 78 83.94 11.30 -6.77
CA VAL A 78 84.84 10.77 -5.74
C VAL A 78 86.27 10.79 -6.29
N GLU A 79 87.07 11.73 -5.81
CA GLU A 79 88.49 11.85 -6.13
C GLU A 79 89.32 11.08 -5.10
N VAL A 80 89.83 9.90 -5.47
CA VAL A 80 90.62 9.06 -4.55
C VAL A 80 92.11 9.38 -4.70
N PRO A 81 92.76 10.04 -3.72
CA PRO A 81 94.18 10.32 -3.78
C PRO A 81 94.98 9.05 -3.46
N VAL A 82 95.81 8.61 -4.40
CA VAL A 82 96.67 7.44 -4.29
C VAL A 82 98.13 7.87 -4.16
N VAL A 83 98.80 7.32 -3.15
CA VAL A 83 100.25 7.45 -2.94
C VAL A 83 100.92 6.18 -3.42
N VAL A 84 101.79 6.32 -4.42
CA VAL A 84 102.61 5.23 -4.96
C VAL A 84 103.98 5.35 -4.32
N THR A 85 104.39 4.35 -3.52
CA THR A 85 105.70 4.31 -2.87
C THR A 85 106.59 3.31 -3.57
N TYR A 86 107.72 3.77 -4.13
CA TYR A 86 108.66 2.92 -4.84
C TYR A 86 109.71 2.30 -3.90
N PRO A 87 110.44 1.25 -4.33
CA PRO A 87 111.45 0.60 -3.50
C PRO A 87 112.60 1.50 -3.04
N ASP A 88 112.87 2.60 -3.75
CA ASP A 88 113.89 3.60 -3.38
C ASP A 88 113.36 4.69 -2.41
N ALA A 89 112.14 4.50 -1.88
CA ALA A 89 111.40 5.42 -1.04
C ALA A 89 110.98 6.75 -1.70
N SER A 90 111.15 6.89 -3.02
CA SER A 90 110.49 7.96 -3.76
C SER A 90 108.97 7.71 -3.83
N VAL A 91 108.19 8.80 -3.94
CA VAL A 91 106.73 8.74 -3.97
C VAL A 91 106.18 9.56 -5.12
N ASP A 92 105.10 9.06 -5.73
CA ASP A 92 104.23 9.82 -6.61
C ASP A 92 102.82 9.91 -6.00
N GLN A 93 102.12 11.00 -6.32
CA GLN A 93 100.72 11.21 -5.95
C GLN A 93 99.89 11.35 -7.22
N VAL A 94 98.81 10.59 -7.28
CA VAL A 94 97.87 10.57 -8.41
C VAL A 94 96.45 10.44 -7.87
N THR A 95 95.47 10.96 -8.60
CA THR A 95 94.05 10.83 -8.25
C THR A 95 93.38 9.84 -9.18
N ALA A 96 92.57 8.93 -8.61
CA ALA A 96 91.62 8.12 -9.36
C ALA A 96 90.23 8.74 -9.24
N ASN A 97 89.62 9.15 -10.36
CA ASN A 97 88.31 9.80 -10.35
C ASN A 97 87.21 8.78 -10.63
N PHE A 98 86.16 8.87 -9.83
CA PHE A 98 84.93 8.10 -10.01
C PHE A 98 83.76 9.06 -10.06
N PHE A 99 82.86 8.87 -11.02
CA PHE A 99 81.67 9.70 -11.21
C PHE A 99 80.41 8.86 -10.96
N LEU A 100 79.44 9.41 -10.23
CA LEU A 100 78.14 8.77 -10.05
C LEU A 100 77.40 8.76 -11.40
N ASP A 101 76.70 7.67 -11.68
CA ASP A 101 75.90 7.42 -12.89
C ASP A 101 74.66 6.66 -12.40
N THR A 102 73.66 7.43 -11.98
CA THR A 102 72.56 6.93 -11.15
C THR A 102 71.63 5.99 -11.94
N ASP A 103 71.28 6.34 -13.18
CA ASP A 103 70.42 5.54 -14.05
C ASP A 103 71.18 4.47 -14.87
N GLY A 104 72.51 4.56 -14.95
CA GLY A 104 73.38 3.62 -15.65
C GLY A 104 73.41 3.82 -17.17
N ASP A 105 73.03 4.98 -17.70
CA ASP A 105 73.02 5.26 -19.13
C ASP A 105 74.41 5.59 -19.72
N ASN A 106 75.44 5.66 -18.86
CA ASN A 106 76.83 6.05 -19.14
C ASN A 106 77.09 7.56 -19.22
N THR A 107 76.12 8.39 -18.88
CA THR A 107 76.25 9.82 -18.65
C THR A 107 76.41 10.03 -17.14
N PRO A 108 77.54 10.58 -16.66
CA PRO A 108 77.67 10.83 -15.24
C PRO A 108 76.75 11.96 -14.77
N ASP A 109 76.14 11.82 -13.59
CA ASP A 109 75.15 12.76 -13.00
C ASP A 109 75.57 14.24 -13.12
N LYS A 110 76.87 14.55 -12.88
CA LYS A 110 77.41 15.91 -13.00
C LYS A 110 77.22 16.56 -14.39
N ASP A 111 77.02 15.75 -15.43
CA ASP A 111 76.82 16.12 -16.83
C ASP A 111 75.44 15.70 -17.35
N ASP A 112 74.63 15.01 -16.53
CA ASP A 112 73.25 14.64 -16.83
C ASP A 112 72.30 15.77 -16.39
N THR A 113 71.10 15.80 -16.96
CA THR A 113 70.03 16.74 -16.59
C THR A 113 68.80 16.05 -16.02
N ASP A 114 68.82 14.72 -15.97
CA ASP A 114 67.77 13.82 -15.48
C ASP A 114 68.47 12.57 -14.91
N ASP A 115 69.10 12.74 -13.75
CA ASP A 115 70.04 11.79 -13.12
C ASP A 115 69.44 10.38 -12.95
N ASP A 116 68.12 10.27 -12.75
CA ASP A 116 67.42 8.99 -12.58
C ASP A 116 66.53 8.57 -13.76
N ASN A 117 66.51 9.39 -14.81
CA ASN A 117 65.84 9.16 -16.09
C ASN A 117 64.35 8.85 -15.94
N ASP A 118 63.72 9.52 -14.98
CA ASP A 118 62.29 9.49 -14.78
C ASP A 118 61.56 10.48 -15.73
N GLY A 119 62.29 11.25 -16.54
CA GLY A 119 61.77 12.22 -17.49
C GLY A 119 61.45 13.59 -16.88
N ILE A 120 61.77 13.80 -15.61
CA ILE A 120 61.64 15.06 -14.92
C ILE A 120 63.05 15.62 -14.70
N PRO A 121 63.39 16.77 -15.28
CA PRO A 121 64.74 17.30 -15.12
C PRO A 121 65.09 17.62 -13.66
N ASP A 122 66.33 17.39 -13.25
CA ASP A 122 66.79 17.58 -11.85
C ASP A 122 66.54 18.99 -11.33
N THR A 123 66.59 19.97 -12.25
CA THR A 123 66.30 21.37 -11.95
C THR A 123 64.88 21.60 -11.42
N ASN A 124 63.90 20.80 -11.87
CA ASN A 124 62.53 20.86 -11.39
C ASN A 124 62.42 20.17 -10.03
N GLU A 125 63.05 19.01 -9.89
CA GLU A 125 63.01 18.20 -8.67
C GLU A 125 63.67 18.88 -7.49
N GLY A 126 64.84 19.48 -7.71
CA GLY A 126 65.52 20.28 -6.70
C GLY A 126 64.67 21.47 -6.22
N THR A 127 63.85 22.07 -7.08
CA THR A 127 62.92 23.14 -6.67
C THR A 127 61.69 22.63 -5.93
N ASP A 128 61.22 21.43 -6.29
CA ASP A 128 60.04 20.82 -5.70
C ASP A 128 60.35 20.02 -4.42
N GLY A 129 61.64 19.85 -4.10
CA GLY A 129 62.13 19.14 -2.92
C GLY A 129 62.16 17.63 -3.09
N THR A 130 62.13 17.13 -4.33
CA THR A 130 62.27 15.71 -4.65
C THR A 130 63.73 15.35 -4.94
N ASN A 131 64.03 14.05 -4.93
CA ASN A 131 65.37 13.52 -5.08
C ASN A 131 65.65 13.14 -6.55
N PRO A 132 66.50 13.89 -7.27
CA PRO A 132 66.81 13.61 -8.68
C PRO A 132 67.56 12.31 -8.92
N LYS A 133 68.02 11.66 -7.86
CA LYS A 133 68.74 10.39 -7.92
C LYS A 133 67.84 9.19 -7.59
N ASN A 134 66.52 9.35 -7.62
CA ASN A 134 65.57 8.32 -7.25
C ASN A 134 64.28 8.42 -8.07
N PRO A 135 64.06 7.52 -9.05
CA PRO A 135 62.98 7.64 -10.02
C PRO A 135 61.58 7.44 -9.41
N ASN A 136 61.52 7.08 -8.12
CA ASN A 136 60.30 6.93 -7.35
C ASN A 136 60.02 8.16 -6.47
N SER A 137 60.70 9.28 -6.71
CA SER A 137 60.57 10.52 -5.95
C SER A 137 60.35 11.65 -6.93
N ALA A 138 59.12 11.94 -7.30
CA ALA A 138 58.80 12.98 -8.27
C ALA A 138 57.75 13.94 -7.73
N ALA A 139 57.81 15.19 -8.20
CA ALA A 139 56.86 16.25 -7.85
C ALA A 139 55.50 16.10 -8.55
N SER A 140 55.07 14.85 -8.75
CA SER A 140 53.80 14.52 -9.35
C SER A 140 52.66 15.06 -8.50
N SER A 141 51.56 15.40 -9.16
CA SER A 141 50.33 15.78 -8.47
C SER A 141 49.13 15.23 -9.22
N ILE A 142 48.06 14.98 -8.48
CA ILE A 142 46.76 14.60 -9.02
C ILE A 142 45.83 15.78 -8.76
N SER A 143 45.10 16.23 -9.79
CA SER A 143 44.07 17.24 -9.62
C SER A 143 43.00 16.75 -8.64
N PRO A 144 42.47 17.60 -7.74
CA PRO A 144 41.43 17.17 -6.80
C PRO A 144 40.23 16.54 -7.51
N ILE A 145 39.73 15.44 -6.94
CA ILE A 145 38.58 14.72 -7.49
C ILE A 145 37.37 14.92 -6.58
N ASP A 146 36.28 15.44 -7.14
CA ASP A 146 35.04 15.65 -6.37
C ASP A 146 34.34 14.32 -6.04
N ASP A 147 33.81 14.23 -4.82
CA ASP A 147 32.93 13.15 -4.39
C ASP A 147 31.66 13.07 -5.25
N GLN A 148 31.11 11.86 -5.40
CA GLN A 148 29.86 11.63 -6.11
C GLN A 148 28.86 10.83 -5.27
N THR A 149 27.58 11.15 -5.44
CA THR A 149 26.45 10.34 -4.95
C THR A 149 25.58 9.93 -6.12
N VAL A 150 25.23 8.65 -6.20
CA VAL A 150 24.46 8.07 -7.30
C VAL A 150 23.47 7.03 -6.76
N GLU A 151 22.30 6.93 -7.37
CA GLU A 151 21.36 5.85 -7.06
C GLU A 151 21.77 4.54 -7.73
N LEU A 152 21.53 3.43 -7.05
CA LEU A 152 21.81 2.09 -7.54
C LEU A 152 21.23 1.87 -8.95
N GLY A 153 22.04 1.34 -9.86
CA GLY A 153 21.63 1.05 -11.24
C GLY A 153 21.79 2.23 -12.23
N ASN A 154 22.05 3.46 -11.75
CA ASN A 154 22.38 4.58 -12.62
C ASN A 154 23.91 4.66 -12.87
N PRO A 155 24.37 5.02 -14.08
CA PRO A 155 25.80 5.23 -14.33
C PRO A 155 26.33 6.41 -13.52
N ILE A 156 27.57 6.30 -13.02
CA ILE A 156 28.26 7.45 -12.44
C ILE A 156 28.53 8.50 -13.51
N LYS A 157 28.73 9.75 -13.09
CA LYS A 157 29.29 10.75 -13.98
C LYS A 157 30.78 10.42 -14.16
N ASP A 158 31.21 10.18 -15.39
CA ASP A 158 32.61 9.91 -15.73
C ASP A 158 33.56 10.88 -15.01
N ILE A 159 34.56 10.31 -14.33
CA ILE A 159 35.56 11.05 -13.56
C ILE A 159 36.88 11.00 -14.34
N PRO A 160 37.29 12.07 -15.02
CA PRO A 160 38.62 12.15 -15.59
C PRO A 160 39.66 12.26 -14.47
N VAL A 161 40.71 11.44 -14.53
CA VAL A 161 41.83 11.47 -13.60
C VAL A 161 42.98 12.23 -14.26
N GLU A 162 43.18 13.46 -13.82
CA GLU A 162 44.24 14.33 -14.33
C GLU A 162 45.42 14.34 -13.37
N ALA A 163 46.59 13.90 -13.86
CA ALA A 163 47.84 13.93 -13.12
C ALA A 163 48.91 14.71 -13.89
N GLN A 164 49.75 15.45 -13.18
CA GLN A 164 50.86 16.24 -13.72
C GLN A 164 52.20 15.62 -13.32
N LYS A 165 53.22 15.81 -14.17
CA LYS A 165 54.58 15.30 -13.96
C LYS A 165 54.60 13.81 -13.59
N VAL A 166 53.84 12.99 -14.32
CA VAL A 166 53.92 11.53 -14.18
C VAL A 166 55.23 11.07 -14.82
N PRO A 167 56.08 10.31 -14.10
CA PRO A 167 57.34 9.83 -14.65
C PRO A 167 57.19 9.05 -15.95
N THR A 168 58.23 9.04 -16.75
CA THR A 168 58.34 8.31 -18.01
C THR A 168 58.13 6.82 -17.79
N GLY A 169 57.20 6.23 -18.53
CA GLY A 169 56.79 4.83 -18.32
C GLY A 169 55.93 4.60 -17.08
N GLY A 170 55.67 5.63 -16.28
CA GLY A 170 54.78 5.58 -15.13
C GLY A 170 53.30 5.43 -15.50
N SER A 171 52.48 5.15 -14.49
CA SER A 171 51.06 4.87 -14.67
C SER A 171 50.22 5.38 -13.49
N LEU A 172 48.89 5.27 -13.64
CA LEU A 172 47.95 5.56 -12.57
C LEU A 172 47.29 4.26 -12.12
N LYS A 173 47.19 4.08 -10.81
CA LYS A 173 46.45 2.98 -10.19
C LYS A 173 45.25 3.57 -9.45
N VAL A 174 44.07 3.01 -9.66
CA VAL A 174 42.86 3.39 -8.93
C VAL A 174 42.31 2.15 -8.22
N GLU A 175 42.16 2.25 -6.91
CA GLU A 175 41.66 1.19 -6.04
C GLU A 175 40.45 1.68 -5.24
N GLY A 176 39.68 0.77 -4.64
CA GLY A 176 38.55 1.13 -3.76
C GLY A 176 37.24 1.53 -4.44
N LEU A 177 37.15 1.38 -5.77
CA LEU A 177 35.92 1.65 -6.54
C LEU A 177 34.77 0.69 -6.17
N PRO A 178 33.50 1.15 -6.24
CA PRO A 178 32.34 0.29 -6.00
C PRO A 178 32.15 -0.75 -7.12
N GLU A 179 31.45 -1.84 -6.81
CA GLU A 179 31.20 -2.94 -7.75
C GLU A 179 30.42 -2.45 -8.98
N GLY A 180 30.99 -2.64 -10.18
CA GLY A 180 30.41 -2.15 -11.45
C GLY A 180 31.01 -0.84 -11.96
N VAL A 181 31.93 -0.23 -11.21
CA VAL A 181 32.73 0.93 -11.62
C VAL A 181 34.18 0.51 -11.82
N SER A 182 34.84 1.05 -12.84
CA SER A 182 36.23 0.72 -13.18
C SER A 182 37.00 1.93 -13.69
N PHE A 183 38.32 1.90 -13.54
CA PHE A 183 39.24 2.85 -14.16
C PHE A 183 39.78 2.29 -15.47
N ASP A 184 39.64 3.06 -16.56
CA ASP A 184 40.31 2.77 -17.82
C ASP A 184 41.63 3.57 -17.90
N PRO A 185 42.80 2.90 -17.84
CA PRO A 185 44.10 3.56 -17.87
C PRO A 185 44.43 4.21 -19.22
N THR A 186 43.74 3.82 -20.30
CA THR A 186 43.95 4.38 -21.64
C THR A 186 43.30 5.75 -21.77
N THR A 187 42.05 5.85 -21.31
CA THR A 187 41.29 7.10 -21.32
C THR A 187 41.51 7.95 -20.07
N LYS A 188 42.13 7.36 -19.03
CA LYS A 188 42.32 7.94 -17.70
C LYS A 188 40.99 8.36 -17.07
N THR A 189 39.95 7.55 -17.23
CA THR A 189 38.60 7.86 -16.77
C THR A 189 38.08 6.75 -15.86
N VAL A 190 37.47 7.12 -14.74
CA VAL A 190 36.65 6.22 -13.93
C VAL A 190 35.21 6.32 -14.40
N SER A 191 34.62 5.20 -14.78
CA SER A 191 33.24 5.12 -15.29
C SER A 191 32.59 3.79 -14.96
N GLY A 192 31.28 3.69 -15.14
CA GLY A 192 30.50 2.46 -14.95
C GLY A 192 29.18 2.68 -14.22
N THR A 193 28.49 1.58 -13.94
CA THR A 193 27.20 1.56 -13.26
C THR A 193 27.31 0.71 -11.99
N PRO A 194 27.19 1.30 -10.80
CA PRO A 194 27.25 0.55 -9.56
C PRO A 194 26.13 -0.48 -9.43
N THR A 195 26.47 -1.63 -8.88
CA THR A 195 25.57 -2.79 -8.73
C THR A 195 25.27 -3.12 -7.26
N LYS A 196 25.83 -2.35 -6.32
CA LYS A 196 25.64 -2.54 -4.89
C LYS A 196 25.61 -1.20 -4.15
N VAL A 197 24.71 -1.07 -3.18
CA VAL A 197 24.64 0.10 -2.28
C VAL A 197 25.80 0.13 -1.30
N GLY A 198 26.22 1.34 -0.92
CA GLY A 198 27.29 1.55 0.04
C GLY A 198 28.16 2.76 -0.29
N GLU A 199 29.03 3.12 0.64
CA GLU A 199 30.06 4.14 0.45
C GLU A 199 31.39 3.45 0.12
N SER A 200 32.01 3.88 -0.97
CA SER A 200 33.33 3.44 -1.43
C SER A 200 34.29 4.62 -1.40
N THR A 201 35.43 4.48 -0.72
CA THR A 201 36.55 5.42 -0.81
C THR A 201 37.54 4.88 -1.83
N ALA A 202 37.68 5.61 -2.92
CA ALA A 202 38.62 5.28 -3.99
C ALA A 202 39.91 6.09 -3.81
N THR A 203 41.05 5.42 -4.03
CA THR A 203 42.38 6.04 -3.94
C THR A 203 43.05 5.93 -5.29
N VAL A 204 43.45 7.06 -5.84
CA VAL A 204 44.30 7.17 -7.02
C VAL A 204 45.75 7.27 -6.54
N THR A 205 46.67 6.52 -7.15
CA THR A 205 48.11 6.55 -6.85
C THR A 205 48.91 6.72 -8.14
N VAL A 206 49.90 7.61 -8.13
CA VAL A 206 50.90 7.70 -9.21
C VAL A 206 51.95 6.62 -9.02
N LEU A 207 52.21 5.84 -10.06
CA LEU A 207 53.23 4.79 -10.07
C LEU A 207 54.38 5.12 -11.03
N ASP A 208 55.58 4.73 -10.66
CA ASP A 208 56.77 4.73 -11.52
C ASP A 208 56.70 3.63 -12.61
N LYS A 209 57.75 3.53 -13.44
CA LYS A 209 57.90 2.52 -14.50
C LYS A 209 57.95 1.07 -14.01
N ASP A 210 58.38 0.87 -12.77
CA ASP A 210 58.52 -0.44 -12.10
C ASP A 210 57.26 -0.80 -11.28
N GLY A 211 56.28 0.11 -11.22
CA GLY A 211 55.01 -0.03 -10.53
C GLY A 211 55.03 0.32 -9.05
N ASN A 212 56.08 0.97 -8.52
CA ASN A 212 56.07 1.45 -7.13
C ASN A 212 55.43 2.84 -7.02
N PRO A 213 54.89 3.19 -5.84
CA PRO A 213 54.33 4.52 -5.63
C PRO A 213 55.40 5.61 -5.71
N VAL A 214 55.15 6.60 -6.56
CA VAL A 214 55.92 7.85 -6.58
C VAL A 214 55.70 8.59 -5.27
N LYS A 215 56.78 9.14 -4.71
CA LYS A 215 56.78 9.86 -3.45
C LYS A 215 56.96 11.36 -3.65
N ASP A 216 56.24 12.14 -2.84
CA ASP A 216 56.41 13.59 -2.74
C ASP A 216 57.70 13.96 -1.99
N ALA A 217 57.96 15.27 -1.87
CA ALA A 217 59.10 15.82 -1.14
C ALA A 217 59.12 15.49 0.37
N GLN A 218 58.00 15.01 0.93
CA GLN A 218 57.90 14.54 2.31
C GLN A 218 58.08 13.01 2.42
N GLY A 219 58.23 12.31 1.30
CA GLY A 219 58.39 10.86 1.23
C GLY A 219 57.06 10.09 1.27
N ASN A 220 55.90 10.76 1.15
CA ASN A 220 54.60 10.12 1.11
C ASN A 220 54.20 9.78 -0.34
N PRO A 221 53.48 8.68 -0.59
CA PRO A 221 52.92 8.40 -1.90
C PRO A 221 52.06 9.56 -2.41
N VAL A 222 52.22 9.91 -3.70
CA VAL A 222 51.35 10.88 -4.37
C VAL A 222 50.01 10.21 -4.64
N THR A 223 49.04 10.51 -3.78
CA THR A 223 47.69 9.95 -3.83
C THR A 223 46.61 11.02 -3.78
N GLU A 224 45.47 10.72 -4.39
CA GLU A 224 44.23 11.49 -4.23
C GLU A 224 43.10 10.53 -3.87
N GLU A 225 42.27 10.91 -2.89
CA GLU A 225 41.13 10.12 -2.46
C GLU A 225 39.82 10.83 -2.78
N PHE A 226 38.82 10.07 -3.21
CA PHE A 226 37.47 10.57 -3.44
C PHE A 226 36.45 9.49 -3.09
N LYS A 227 35.21 9.90 -2.81
CA LYS A 227 34.13 9.00 -2.42
C LYS A 227 33.10 8.85 -3.52
N ILE A 228 32.65 7.60 -3.69
CA ILE A 228 31.41 7.30 -4.43
C ILE A 228 30.43 6.70 -3.43
N THR A 229 29.32 7.41 -3.21
CA THR A 229 28.21 6.95 -2.37
C THR A 229 27.09 6.42 -3.26
N VAL A 230 26.78 5.14 -3.14
CA VAL A 230 25.68 4.50 -3.87
C VAL A 230 24.49 4.35 -2.94
N THR A 231 23.41 5.07 -3.22
CA THR A 231 22.16 5.02 -2.45
C THR A 231 21.17 4.04 -3.08
N GLU A 232 20.20 3.55 -2.30
CA GLU A 232 19.05 2.85 -2.87
C GLU A 232 18.28 3.78 -3.82
N SER A 233 17.67 3.21 -4.86
CA SER A 233 16.71 3.94 -5.69
C SER A 233 15.49 4.30 -4.85
N VAL A 234 15.00 5.52 -4.98
CA VAL A 234 13.74 5.92 -4.32
C VAL A 234 12.61 5.09 -4.93
N LYS A 235 11.87 4.38 -4.07
CA LYS A 235 10.75 3.54 -4.53
C LYS A 235 9.55 4.41 -4.88
N THR A 236 8.77 3.98 -5.86
CA THR A 236 7.56 4.69 -6.31
C THR A 236 6.57 4.87 -5.15
N ALA A 237 6.35 3.84 -4.34
CA ALA A 237 5.52 3.93 -3.12
C ALA A 237 6.02 4.98 -2.09
N ASP A 238 7.33 5.26 -2.07
CA ASP A 238 7.88 6.31 -1.20
C ASP A 238 7.60 7.73 -1.74
N THR A 239 7.14 7.84 -2.98
CA THR A 239 6.88 9.11 -3.67
C THR A 239 5.39 9.40 -3.88
N LEU A 240 4.54 8.37 -3.94
CA LEU A 240 3.10 8.47 -4.18
C LEU A 240 2.30 8.15 -2.91
N ASP A 241 1.07 8.62 -2.88
CA ASP A 241 0.11 8.35 -1.80
C ASP A 241 -1.28 8.14 -2.43
N PRO A 242 -1.76 6.87 -2.54
CA PRO A 242 -3.07 6.56 -3.06
C PRO A 242 -4.16 6.76 -1.99
N ALA A 243 -5.30 7.29 -2.39
CA ALA A 243 -6.48 7.46 -1.56
C ALA A 243 -7.74 7.10 -2.36
N TYR A 244 -8.77 6.61 -1.65
CA TYR A 244 -10.11 6.43 -2.20
C TYR A 244 -11.07 7.41 -1.52
N GLU A 245 -12.01 7.93 -2.27
CA GLU A 245 -13.11 8.69 -1.71
C GLU A 245 -14.11 7.73 -1.07
N ASP A 246 -14.64 8.12 0.08
CA ASP A 246 -15.74 7.40 0.72
C ASP A 246 -17.01 7.45 -0.16
N LYS A 247 -17.77 6.35 -0.21
CA LYS A 247 -18.98 6.25 -1.02
C LYS A 247 -20.15 5.61 -0.28
N ASN A 248 -21.34 6.18 -0.45
CA ASN A 248 -22.58 5.54 -0.04
C ASN A 248 -22.98 4.44 -1.03
N VAL A 249 -23.62 3.39 -0.51
CA VAL A 249 -24.11 2.24 -1.26
C VAL A 249 -25.59 2.12 -1.02
N VAL A 250 -26.37 2.41 -2.06
CA VAL A 250 -27.82 2.19 -2.04
C VAL A 250 -28.12 0.72 -2.42
N PRO A 251 -28.96 -0.01 -1.64
CA PRO A 251 -29.36 -1.38 -1.94
C PRO A 251 -29.70 -1.63 -3.42
N GLY A 252 -29.15 -2.71 -3.99
CA GLY A 252 -29.36 -3.09 -5.40
C GLY A 252 -28.64 -2.23 -6.44
N THR A 253 -28.01 -1.11 -6.05
CA THR A 253 -27.30 -0.21 -6.97
C THR A 253 -25.79 -0.30 -6.77
N PRO A 254 -24.98 -0.56 -7.82
CA PRO A 254 -23.52 -0.55 -7.70
C PRO A 254 -22.98 0.85 -7.39
N ALA A 255 -22.18 0.95 -6.33
CA ALA A 255 -21.41 2.14 -6.00
C ALA A 255 -19.95 1.95 -6.42
N THR A 256 -19.31 3.02 -6.92
CA THR A 256 -17.91 2.97 -7.38
C THR A 256 -17.05 4.04 -6.75
N SER A 257 -15.82 3.67 -6.36
CA SER A 257 -14.78 4.60 -5.90
C SER A 257 -13.52 4.43 -6.75
N THR A 258 -12.96 5.55 -7.21
CA THR A 258 -11.77 5.60 -8.07
C THR A 258 -10.58 6.05 -7.25
N PRO A 259 -9.39 5.44 -7.40
CA PRO A 259 -8.21 5.89 -6.67
C PRO A 259 -7.76 7.27 -7.16
N ALA A 260 -7.47 8.15 -6.22
CA ALA A 260 -6.71 9.37 -6.43
C ALA A 260 -5.28 9.13 -5.97
N LEU A 261 -4.29 9.52 -6.78
CA LEU A 261 -2.88 9.47 -6.41
C LEU A 261 -2.37 10.89 -6.22
N THR A 262 -1.65 11.10 -5.13
CA THR A 262 -0.93 12.35 -4.88
C THR A 262 0.56 12.09 -4.68
N ASP A 263 1.39 13.10 -4.91
CA ASP A 263 2.77 13.08 -4.42
C ASP A 263 2.82 13.28 -2.90
N LYS A 264 3.98 13.09 -2.27
CA LYS A 264 4.14 13.35 -0.82
C LYS A 264 3.91 14.83 -0.41
N ALA A 265 3.75 15.75 -1.36
CA ALA A 265 3.36 17.14 -1.11
C ALA A 265 1.85 17.37 -1.28
N GLY A 266 1.07 16.33 -1.59
CA GLY A 266 -0.38 16.36 -1.77
C GLY A 266 -0.84 16.85 -3.16
N ASN A 267 0.06 17.01 -4.13
CA ASN A 267 -0.31 17.41 -5.49
C ASN A 267 -0.82 16.21 -6.28
N PRO A 268 -1.82 16.38 -7.17
CA PRO A 268 -2.28 15.30 -8.03
C PRO A 268 -1.16 14.68 -8.86
N ALA A 269 -1.06 13.36 -8.81
CA ALA A 269 -0.09 12.55 -9.54
C ALA A 269 -0.79 11.48 -10.38
N THR A 270 -0.08 10.90 -11.34
CA THR A 270 -0.58 9.80 -12.17
C THR A 270 0.20 8.54 -11.90
N ALA A 271 -0.48 7.40 -11.85
CA ALA A 271 0.16 6.10 -11.76
C ALA A 271 1.11 5.89 -12.95
N PRO A 272 2.35 5.39 -12.72
CA PRO A 272 3.20 4.92 -13.79
C PRO A 272 2.55 3.79 -14.59
N SER A 273 2.87 3.69 -15.87
CA SER A 273 2.41 2.58 -16.72
C SER A 273 2.87 1.23 -16.15
N GLY A 274 1.96 0.27 -16.03
CA GLY A 274 2.21 -1.04 -15.44
C GLY A 274 1.86 -1.14 -13.95
N THR A 275 1.34 -0.07 -13.33
CA THR A 275 0.75 -0.13 -11.99
C THR A 275 -0.47 -1.06 -11.99
N GLN A 276 -0.58 -1.91 -10.96
CA GLN A 276 -1.71 -2.84 -10.77
C GLN A 276 -2.41 -2.59 -9.44
N PHE A 277 -3.71 -2.82 -9.41
CA PHE A 277 -4.56 -2.68 -8.24
C PHE A 277 -5.20 -4.02 -7.90
N THR A 278 -5.13 -4.45 -6.65
CA THR A 278 -5.74 -5.71 -6.23
C THR A 278 -6.40 -5.53 -4.88
N ILE A 279 -7.44 -6.33 -4.59
CA ILE A 279 -7.96 -6.45 -3.23
C ILE A 279 -6.97 -7.30 -2.42
N ALA A 280 -6.67 -6.89 -1.19
CA ALA A 280 -5.70 -7.58 -0.35
C ALA A 280 -6.06 -9.07 -0.19
N PRO A 281 -5.07 -9.98 -0.30
CA PRO A 281 -5.33 -11.40 -0.24
C PRO A 281 -5.95 -11.79 1.10
N GLY A 282 -7.02 -12.60 1.05
CA GLY A 282 -7.75 -13.05 2.23
C GLY A 282 -8.94 -12.17 2.63
N PHE A 283 -9.16 -11.03 1.97
CA PHE A 283 -10.39 -10.28 2.13
C PHE A 283 -11.60 -11.13 1.70
N THR A 284 -12.63 -11.13 2.54
CA THR A 284 -13.93 -11.72 2.24
C THR A 284 -14.96 -10.61 2.41
N ALA A 285 -15.75 -10.35 1.38
CA ALA A 285 -16.81 -9.36 1.46
C ALA A 285 -17.80 -9.73 2.59
N PRO A 286 -18.28 -8.74 3.37
CA PRO A 286 -19.33 -8.99 4.36
C PRO A 286 -20.57 -9.64 3.72
N GLU A 287 -21.32 -10.39 4.52
CA GLU A 287 -22.56 -11.00 4.06
C GLU A 287 -23.52 -9.92 3.52
N GLY A 288 -24.11 -10.19 2.35
CA GLY A 288 -24.97 -9.23 1.66
C GLY A 288 -24.26 -8.27 0.70
N TYR A 289 -22.94 -8.41 0.50
CA TYR A 289 -22.18 -7.58 -0.43
C TYR A 289 -21.46 -8.36 -1.53
N THR A 290 -21.35 -7.75 -2.70
CA THR A 290 -20.37 -8.12 -3.72
C THR A 290 -19.36 -7.01 -3.90
N VAL A 291 -18.06 -7.35 -3.92
CA VAL A 291 -16.96 -6.40 -4.07
C VAL A 291 -16.07 -6.84 -5.23
N THR A 292 -15.76 -5.92 -6.14
CA THR A 292 -14.83 -6.14 -7.25
C THR A 292 -13.88 -4.96 -7.39
N ILE A 293 -12.74 -5.18 -8.04
CA ILE A 293 -11.79 -4.13 -8.42
C ILE A 293 -11.37 -4.34 -9.88
N ASP A 294 -11.27 -3.26 -10.64
CA ASP A 294 -10.61 -3.29 -11.95
C ASP A 294 -9.09 -3.19 -11.74
N GLU A 295 -8.35 -4.23 -12.12
CA GLU A 295 -6.91 -4.32 -11.79
C GLU A 295 -6.03 -3.27 -12.50
N THR A 296 -6.55 -2.61 -13.54
CA THR A 296 -5.80 -1.62 -14.33
C THR A 296 -6.11 -0.19 -13.90
N THR A 297 -7.38 0.09 -13.64
CA THR A 297 -7.86 1.44 -13.27
C THR A 297 -7.96 1.64 -11.76
N GLY A 298 -7.98 0.53 -11.01
CA GLY A 298 -8.16 0.53 -9.56
C GLY A 298 -9.57 0.88 -9.10
N VAL A 299 -10.54 1.02 -10.01
CA VAL A 299 -11.93 1.33 -9.63
C VAL A 299 -12.49 0.18 -8.80
N VAL A 300 -12.85 0.47 -7.56
CA VAL A 300 -13.52 -0.47 -6.66
C VAL A 300 -15.03 -0.32 -6.85
N THR A 301 -15.73 -1.44 -7.03
CA THR A 301 -17.19 -1.49 -7.14
C THR A 301 -17.76 -2.32 -6.00
N VAL A 302 -18.73 -1.77 -5.27
CA VAL A 302 -19.45 -2.45 -4.18
C VAL A 302 -20.94 -2.40 -4.45
N THR A 303 -21.62 -3.53 -4.29
CA THR A 303 -23.08 -3.64 -4.41
C THR A 303 -23.63 -4.36 -3.19
N ALA A 304 -24.61 -3.75 -2.53
CA ALA A 304 -25.41 -4.38 -1.48
C ALA A 304 -26.60 -5.14 -2.09
N LEU A 305 -27.09 -6.19 -1.42
CA LEU A 305 -28.35 -6.86 -1.78
C LEU A 305 -29.52 -5.88 -1.83
N GLU A 306 -30.51 -6.16 -2.68
CA GLU A 306 -31.74 -5.34 -2.81
C GLU A 306 -32.58 -5.28 -1.53
N SER A 307 -32.43 -6.24 -0.63
CA SER A 307 -33.15 -6.30 0.64
C SER A 307 -32.18 -6.65 1.76
N PRO A 308 -31.48 -5.65 2.33
CA PRO A 308 -30.61 -5.86 3.47
C PRO A 308 -31.38 -6.37 4.70
N THR A 309 -30.65 -7.01 5.60
CA THR A 309 -31.18 -7.57 6.86
C THR A 309 -30.71 -6.70 8.02
N ALA A 310 -31.32 -6.87 9.20
CA ALA A 310 -30.92 -6.14 10.41
C ALA A 310 -29.44 -6.37 10.80
N THR A 311 -28.81 -7.43 10.31
CA THR A 311 -27.40 -7.75 10.56
C THR A 311 -26.47 -7.39 9.41
N THR A 312 -26.99 -6.82 8.32
CA THR A 312 -26.17 -6.36 7.20
C THR A 312 -25.25 -5.24 7.68
N ALA A 313 -23.94 -5.41 7.45
CA ALA A 313 -22.93 -4.47 7.92
C ALA A 313 -23.10 -3.10 7.26
N GLU A 314 -23.03 -2.02 8.05
CA GLU A 314 -23.22 -0.64 7.56
C GLU A 314 -21.95 -0.05 6.94
N THR A 315 -20.81 -0.72 7.11
CA THR A 315 -19.52 -0.28 6.60
C THR A 315 -18.79 -1.46 5.95
N VAL A 316 -18.27 -1.23 4.75
CA VAL A 316 -17.42 -2.15 4.02
C VAL A 316 -16.08 -1.46 3.76
N GLU A 317 -15.06 -1.88 4.49
CA GLU A 317 -13.67 -1.42 4.33
C GLU A 317 -12.95 -2.36 3.35
N VAL A 318 -12.72 -1.91 2.11
CA VAL A 318 -12.06 -2.72 1.08
C VAL A 318 -10.56 -2.42 1.10
N PRO A 319 -9.71 -3.35 1.58
CA PRO A 319 -8.26 -3.15 1.55
C PRO A 319 -7.75 -3.34 0.13
N VAL A 320 -7.12 -2.31 -0.43
CA VAL A 320 -6.53 -2.29 -1.77
C VAL A 320 -5.01 -2.26 -1.67
N VAL A 321 -4.37 -3.10 -2.48
CA VAL A 321 -2.92 -3.13 -2.68
C VAL A 321 -2.60 -2.56 -4.05
N VAL A 322 -1.81 -1.50 -4.08
CA VAL A 322 -1.30 -0.86 -5.29
C VAL A 322 0.13 -1.35 -5.50
N THR A 323 0.40 -2.02 -6.62
CA THR A 323 1.73 -2.53 -6.97
C THR A 323 2.30 -1.74 -8.14
N TYR A 324 3.46 -1.12 -7.94
CA TYR A 324 4.13 -0.30 -8.94
C TYR A 324 5.11 -1.12 -9.80
N PRO A 325 5.54 -0.59 -10.97
CA PRO A 325 6.47 -1.31 -11.86
C PRO A 325 7.83 -1.66 -11.24
N ASP A 326 8.29 -0.92 -10.24
CA ASP A 326 9.51 -1.19 -9.46
C ASP A 326 9.31 -2.22 -8.33
N ALA A 327 8.13 -2.87 -8.30
CA ALA A 327 7.67 -3.81 -7.29
C ALA A 327 7.49 -3.23 -5.87
N SER A 328 7.57 -1.90 -5.71
CA SER A 328 7.11 -1.26 -4.48
C SER A 328 5.58 -1.30 -4.39
N VAL A 329 5.06 -1.27 -3.17
CA VAL A 329 3.63 -1.43 -2.91
C VAL A 329 3.12 -0.38 -1.91
N ASP A 330 1.90 0.09 -2.14
CA ASP A 330 1.11 0.85 -1.17
C ASP A 330 -0.14 0.06 -0.76
N GLN A 331 -0.58 0.29 0.47
CA GLN A 331 -1.83 -0.26 1.00
C GLN A 331 -2.76 0.88 1.40
N VAL A 332 -3.98 0.84 0.89
CA VAL A 332 -5.01 1.86 1.12
C VAL A 332 -6.35 1.17 1.33
N THR A 333 -7.27 1.80 2.04
CA THR A 333 -8.63 1.29 2.23
C THR A 333 -9.62 2.15 1.46
N ALA A 334 -10.52 1.52 0.70
CA ALA A 334 -11.69 2.17 0.12
C ALA A 334 -12.90 1.89 1.00
N ASN A 335 -13.48 2.94 1.59
CA ASN A 335 -14.62 2.80 2.48
C ASN A 335 -15.93 2.98 1.73
N PHE A 336 -16.86 2.08 2.00
CA PHE A 336 -18.22 2.12 1.50
C PHE A 336 -19.18 2.06 2.69
N PHE A 337 -20.20 2.90 2.68
CA PHE A 337 -21.20 2.97 3.74
C PHE A 337 -22.58 2.64 3.18
N LEU A 338 -23.34 1.79 3.88
CA LEU A 338 -24.73 1.51 3.49
C LEU A 338 -25.57 2.77 3.67
N ASP A 339 -26.48 3.00 2.74
CA ASP A 339 -27.42 4.12 2.70
C ASP A 339 -28.74 3.55 2.20
N THR A 340 -29.52 3.00 3.13
CA THR A 340 -30.62 2.09 2.83
C THR A 340 -31.78 2.80 2.13
N ASP A 341 -32.14 4.01 2.56
CA ASP A 341 -33.22 4.80 1.97
C ASP A 341 -32.77 5.71 0.80
N GLY A 342 -31.45 5.92 0.64
CA GLY A 342 -30.85 6.70 -0.43
C GLY A 342 -30.90 8.22 -0.20
N ASP A 343 -31.03 8.69 1.04
CA ASP A 343 -31.10 10.12 1.36
C ASP A 343 -29.73 10.83 1.45
N ASN A 344 -28.63 10.07 1.30
CA ASN A 344 -27.22 10.46 1.44
C ASN A 344 -26.70 10.54 2.89
N THR A 345 -27.48 10.11 3.86
CA THR A 345 -27.07 9.86 5.24
C THR A 345 -26.77 8.37 5.36
N PRO A 346 -25.52 7.97 5.63
CA PRO A 346 -25.24 6.55 5.81
C PRO A 346 -25.90 6.00 7.07
N ASP A 347 -26.40 4.76 7.02
CA ASP A 347 -27.11 4.07 8.10
C ASP A 347 -26.42 4.23 9.47
N LYS A 348 -25.09 4.13 9.52
CA LYS A 348 -24.31 4.28 10.76
C LYS A 348 -24.49 5.64 11.48
N ASP A 349 -24.92 6.67 10.74
CA ASP A 349 -25.19 8.02 11.21
C ASP A 349 -26.69 8.39 11.10
N ASP A 350 -27.51 7.51 10.55
CA ASP A 350 -28.96 7.64 10.48
C ASP A 350 -29.61 7.09 11.76
N THR A 351 -30.84 7.50 12.04
CA THR A 351 -31.64 7.02 13.17
C THR A 351 -32.93 6.33 12.72
N ASP A 352 -33.18 6.30 11.42
CA ASP A 352 -34.33 5.71 10.72
C ASP A 352 -33.85 5.25 9.33
N ASP A 353 -33.06 4.17 9.31
CA ASP A 353 -32.29 3.66 8.16
C ASP A 353 -33.13 3.48 6.88
N ASP A 354 -34.40 3.06 7.02
CA ASP A 354 -35.31 2.84 5.90
C ASP A 354 -36.38 3.92 5.71
N ASN A 355 -36.35 4.94 6.58
CA ASN A 355 -37.20 6.13 6.54
C ASN A 355 -38.69 5.81 6.53
N ASP A 356 -39.08 4.76 7.26
CA ASP A 356 -40.48 4.39 7.47
C ASP A 356 -41.14 5.22 8.60
N GLY A 357 -40.36 6.02 9.33
CA GLY A 357 -40.81 6.87 10.43
C GLY A 357 -40.78 6.19 11.80
N ILE A 358 -40.22 4.98 11.89
CA ILE A 358 -39.98 4.24 13.13
C ILE A 358 -38.46 4.23 13.37
N PRO A 359 -37.95 4.89 14.43
CA PRO A 359 -36.50 4.91 14.65
C PRO A 359 -35.89 3.52 14.88
N ASP A 360 -34.67 3.27 14.40
CA ASP A 360 -34.02 1.95 14.46
C ASP A 360 -33.90 1.41 15.89
N THR A 361 -33.74 2.31 16.86
CA THR A 361 -33.70 1.96 18.28
C THR A 361 -35.01 1.32 18.74
N ASN A 362 -36.15 1.76 18.22
CA ASN A 362 -37.45 1.17 18.52
C ASN A 362 -37.59 -0.17 17.82
N GLU A 363 -37.21 -0.25 16.55
CA GLU A 363 -37.27 -1.48 15.77
C GLU A 363 -36.39 -2.59 16.32
N GLY A 364 -35.17 -2.25 16.74
CA GLY A 364 -34.28 -3.16 17.44
C GLY A 364 -34.89 -3.70 18.74
N THR A 365 -35.67 -2.87 19.47
CA THR A 365 -36.40 -3.36 20.66
C THR A 365 -37.62 -4.20 20.32
N ASP A 366 -38.29 -3.90 19.21
CA ASP A 366 -39.48 -4.57 18.72
C ASP A 366 -39.16 -5.86 17.95
N GLY A 367 -37.88 -6.08 17.59
CA GLY A 367 -37.40 -7.22 16.82
C GLY A 367 -37.66 -7.10 15.32
N THR A 368 -37.88 -5.89 14.81
CA THR A 368 -38.07 -5.61 13.38
C THR A 368 -36.76 -5.19 12.73
N ASN A 369 -36.73 -5.22 11.40
CA ASN A 369 -35.56 -4.92 10.59
C ASN A 369 -35.56 -3.43 10.20
N PRO A 370 -34.63 -2.61 10.74
CA PRO A 370 -34.54 -1.18 10.43
C PRO A 370 -34.14 -0.86 9.00
N LYS A 371 -33.73 -1.87 8.23
CA LYS A 371 -33.28 -1.71 6.84
C LYS A 371 -34.35 -2.13 5.84
N ASN A 372 -35.61 -2.22 6.28
CA ASN A 372 -36.71 -2.72 5.46
C ASN A 372 -38.03 -2.05 5.85
N PRO A 373 -38.54 -1.10 5.04
CA PRO A 373 -39.66 -0.24 5.41
C PRO A 373 -41.00 -0.99 5.49
N ASN A 374 -41.00 -2.29 5.21
CA ASN A 374 -42.15 -3.18 5.27
C ASN A 374 -42.11 -4.07 6.54
N SER A 375 -41.21 -3.79 7.47
CA SER A 375 -41.00 -4.54 8.70
C SER A 375 -41.30 -3.64 9.89
N ALA A 376 -42.50 -3.73 10.46
CA ALA A 376 -42.86 -2.93 11.63
C ALA A 376 -43.65 -3.75 12.64
N ALA A 377 -43.47 -3.47 13.93
CA ALA A 377 -44.28 -4.05 15.00
C ALA A 377 -45.65 -3.36 15.09
N SER A 378 -46.27 -3.13 13.93
CA SER A 378 -47.62 -2.65 13.83
C SER A 378 -48.56 -3.62 14.54
N SER A 379 -49.62 -3.08 15.12
CA SER A 379 -50.68 -3.90 15.71
C SER A 379 -52.03 -3.28 15.39
N ILE A 380 -53.02 -4.14 15.24
CA ILE A 380 -54.42 -3.75 15.09
C ILE A 380 -55.11 -4.07 16.42
N SER A 381 -55.88 -3.13 16.95
CA SER A 381 -56.65 -3.35 18.18
C SER A 381 -57.71 -4.43 17.93
N PRO A 382 -57.98 -5.32 18.90
CA PRO A 382 -58.97 -6.37 18.73
C PRO A 382 -60.32 -5.80 18.31
N ILE A 383 -60.94 -6.44 17.31
CA ILE A 383 -62.23 -6.02 16.77
C ILE A 383 -63.30 -7.01 17.22
N ASP A 384 -64.32 -6.53 17.93
CA ASP A 384 -65.41 -7.38 18.41
C ASP A 384 -66.31 -7.84 17.24
N ASP A 385 -66.69 -9.12 17.27
CA ASP A 385 -67.69 -9.68 16.38
C ASP A 385 -69.04 -8.96 16.53
N GLN A 386 -69.77 -8.84 15.41
CA GLN A 386 -71.11 -8.26 15.41
C GLN A 386 -72.16 -9.23 14.89
N THR A 387 -73.34 -9.17 15.51
CA THR A 387 -74.57 -9.80 14.99
C THR A 387 -75.59 -8.71 14.71
N VAL A 388 -76.15 -8.72 13.50
CA VAL A 388 -77.13 -7.74 13.04
C VAL A 388 -78.26 -8.44 12.30
N GLU A 389 -79.47 -7.89 12.37
CA GLU A 389 -80.60 -8.39 11.58
C GLU A 389 -80.58 -7.78 10.17
N LEU A 390 -81.03 -8.56 9.18
CA LEU A 390 -81.04 -8.16 7.78
C LEU A 390 -81.76 -6.82 7.56
N GLY A 391 -81.09 -5.88 6.90
CA GLY A 391 -81.63 -4.56 6.57
C GLY A 391 -81.42 -3.49 7.65
N ASN A 392 -80.91 -3.83 8.83
CA ASN A 392 -80.47 -2.87 9.82
C ASN A 392 -79.00 -2.45 9.59
N PRO A 393 -78.62 -1.18 9.82
CA PRO A 393 -77.22 -0.77 9.75
C PRO A 393 -76.40 -1.48 10.83
N ILE A 394 -75.16 -1.86 10.50
CA ILE A 394 -74.21 -2.34 11.52
C ILE A 394 -73.89 -1.20 12.49
N LYS A 395 -73.43 -1.55 13.69
CA LYS A 395 -72.79 -0.56 14.56
C LYS A 395 -71.42 -0.25 13.96
N ASP A 396 -71.11 1.02 13.74
CA ASP A 396 -69.82 1.45 13.21
C ASP A 396 -68.65 0.76 13.94
N ILE A 397 -67.74 0.16 13.16
CA ILE A 397 -66.56 -0.53 13.68
C ILE A 397 -65.34 0.33 13.39
N PRO A 398 -64.77 1.04 14.37
CA PRO A 398 -63.50 1.72 14.19
C PRO A 398 -62.36 0.70 14.06
N VAL A 399 -61.48 0.92 13.10
CA VAL A 399 -60.27 0.11 12.88
C VAL A 399 -59.07 0.93 13.36
N GLU A 400 -58.56 0.59 14.54
CA GLU A 400 -57.45 1.30 15.19
C GLU A 400 -56.16 0.49 15.09
N ALA A 401 -55.16 1.02 14.39
CA ALA A 401 -53.83 0.43 14.26
C ALA A 401 -52.75 1.36 14.84
N GLN A 402 -51.70 0.76 15.42
CA GLN A 402 -50.54 1.44 15.99
C GLN A 402 -49.29 1.16 15.17
N LYS A 403 -48.31 2.08 15.22
CA LYS A 403 -47.01 1.98 14.53
C LYS A 403 -47.17 1.62 13.04
N VAL A 404 -48.11 2.29 12.36
CA VAL A 404 -48.27 2.12 10.91
C VAL A 404 -47.16 2.93 10.23
N PRO A 405 -46.36 2.33 9.34
CA PRO A 405 -45.31 3.03 8.61
C PRO A 405 -45.80 4.29 7.90
N THR A 406 -44.91 5.25 7.71
CA THR A 406 -45.20 6.52 7.03
C THR A 406 -45.65 6.26 5.59
N GLY A 407 -46.80 6.83 5.22
CA GLY A 407 -47.43 6.57 3.91
C GLY A 407 -48.17 5.22 3.81
N GLY A 408 -48.12 4.39 4.85
CA GLY A 408 -48.86 3.14 4.94
C GLY A 408 -50.38 3.33 5.05
N SER A 409 -51.12 2.23 4.86
CA SER A 409 -52.59 2.23 4.85
C SER A 409 -53.18 0.97 5.47
N LEU A 410 -54.51 0.94 5.60
CA LEU A 410 -55.26 -0.24 6.06
C LEU A 410 -56.10 -0.79 4.93
N LYS A 411 -56.09 -2.11 4.77
CA LYS A 411 -56.95 -2.85 3.84
C LYS A 411 -57.92 -3.71 4.62
N VAL A 412 -59.20 -3.67 4.27
CA VAL A 412 -60.23 -4.54 4.86
C VAL A 412 -60.90 -5.35 3.75
N GLU A 413 -60.86 -6.66 3.88
CA GLU A 413 -61.44 -7.62 2.93
C GLU A 413 -62.44 -8.54 3.64
N GLY A 414 -63.29 -9.25 2.88
CA GLY A 414 -64.21 -10.23 3.45
C GLY A 414 -65.49 -9.66 4.11
N LEU A 415 -65.79 -8.39 3.89
CA LEU A 415 -67.03 -7.76 4.39
C LEU A 415 -68.28 -8.30 3.68
N PRO A 416 -69.44 -8.41 4.39
CA PRO A 416 -70.70 -8.83 3.78
C PRO A 416 -71.24 -7.80 2.78
N GLU A 417 -72.10 -8.25 1.88
CA GLU A 417 -72.73 -7.37 0.88
C GLU A 417 -73.51 -6.23 1.53
N GLY A 418 -73.24 -4.99 1.12
CA GLY A 418 -73.85 -3.78 1.70
C GLY A 418 -73.03 -3.12 2.82
N VAL A 419 -71.88 -3.69 3.20
CA VAL A 419 -70.93 -3.14 4.17
C VAL A 419 -69.59 -2.82 3.50
N SER A 420 -68.96 -1.71 3.87
CA SER A 420 -67.69 -1.25 3.32
C SER A 420 -66.80 -0.60 4.36
N PHE A 421 -65.50 -0.60 4.13
CA PHE A 421 -64.52 0.16 4.90
C PHE A 421 -64.31 1.54 4.28
N ASP A 422 -64.46 2.60 5.08
CA ASP A 422 -64.06 3.95 4.70
C ASP A 422 -62.61 4.20 5.19
N PRO A 423 -61.62 4.26 4.29
CA PRO A 423 -60.22 4.47 4.66
C PRO A 423 -59.94 5.87 5.23
N THR A 424 -60.83 6.85 4.98
CA THR A 424 -60.65 8.23 5.46
C THR A 424 -60.96 8.33 6.95
N THR A 425 -62.09 7.74 7.35
CA THR A 425 -62.56 7.72 8.73
C THR A 425 -62.07 6.49 9.51
N LYS A 426 -61.45 5.53 8.81
CA LYS A 426 -60.99 4.25 9.34
C LYS A 426 -62.10 3.47 10.04
N THR A 427 -63.31 3.48 9.47
CA THR A 427 -64.47 2.76 10.02
C THR A 427 -65.09 1.83 8.99
N VAL A 428 -65.53 0.67 9.46
CA VAL A 428 -66.41 -0.22 8.70
C VAL A 428 -67.86 0.16 9.01
N LEU A 429 -68.63 0.42 7.96
CA LEU A 429 -70.00 0.93 8.03
C LEU A 429 -70.87 0.36 6.91
N GLY A 430 -72.19 0.43 7.06
CA GLY A 430 -73.15 0.03 6.02
C GLY A 430 -74.35 -0.75 6.55
N THR A 431 -75.18 -1.24 5.62
CA THR A 431 -76.39 -2.00 5.90
C THR A 431 -76.34 -3.30 5.10
N PRO A 432 -76.20 -4.47 5.75
CA PRO A 432 -76.11 -5.73 5.05
C PRO A 432 -77.39 -6.05 4.27
N THR A 433 -77.23 -6.59 3.06
CA THR A 433 -78.33 -6.92 2.15
C THR A 433 -78.57 -8.43 2.01
N LYS A 434 -77.77 -9.26 2.68
CA LYS A 434 -77.84 -10.71 2.58
C LYS A 434 -77.52 -11.39 3.92
N VAL A 435 -78.30 -12.44 4.24
CA VAL A 435 -78.07 -13.30 5.41
C VAL A 435 -76.83 -14.17 5.25
N GLY A 436 -76.13 -14.41 6.35
CA GLY A 436 -74.93 -15.25 6.39
C GLY A 436 -73.87 -14.75 7.37
N GLU A 437 -72.83 -15.55 7.52
CA GLU A 437 -71.63 -15.19 8.27
C GLU A 437 -70.54 -14.75 7.29
N SER A 438 -69.88 -13.63 7.57
CA SER A 438 -68.73 -13.14 6.83
C SER A 438 -67.57 -12.93 7.79
N THR A 439 -66.39 -13.43 7.42
CA THR A 439 -65.13 -13.19 8.15
C THR A 439 -64.37 -12.11 7.41
N ALA A 440 -64.19 -10.98 8.07
CA ALA A 440 -63.45 -9.86 7.54
C ALA A 440 -62.03 -9.86 8.08
N THR A 441 -61.06 -9.58 7.22
CA THR A 441 -59.64 -9.50 7.56
C THR A 441 -59.15 -8.08 7.33
N VAL A 442 -58.57 -7.49 8.36
CA VAL A 442 -57.86 -6.20 8.31
C VAL A 442 -56.38 -6.48 8.16
N THR A 443 -55.70 -5.79 7.24
CA THR A 443 -54.25 -5.91 7.02
C THR A 443 -53.61 -4.52 7.03
N VAL A 444 -52.46 -4.39 7.70
CA VAL A 444 -51.61 -3.20 7.60
C VAL A 444 -50.77 -3.28 6.33
N LEU A 445 -50.83 -2.23 5.51
CA LEU A 445 -50.04 -2.12 4.29
C LEU A 445 -48.99 -1.01 4.39
N ASP A 446 -47.84 -1.23 3.76
CA ASP A 446 -46.81 -0.22 3.54
C ASP A 446 -47.25 0.85 2.49
N LYS A 447 -46.36 1.79 2.20
CA LYS A 447 -46.57 2.86 1.20
C LYS A 447 -46.74 2.36 -0.25
N ASP A 448 -46.20 1.18 -0.56
CA ASP A 448 -46.24 0.53 -1.86
C ASP A 448 -47.44 -0.45 -1.99
N GLY A 449 -48.17 -0.65 -0.90
CA GLY A 449 -49.34 -1.52 -0.80
C GLY A 449 -49.03 -2.98 -0.45
N ASN A 450 -47.81 -3.34 -0.03
CA ASN A 450 -47.53 -4.70 0.44
C ASN A 450 -47.86 -4.87 1.93
N PRO A 451 -48.14 -6.09 2.42
CA PRO A 451 -48.39 -6.33 3.83
C PRO A 451 -47.15 -6.06 4.68
N VAL A 452 -47.33 -5.23 5.71
CA VAL A 452 -46.32 -5.03 6.77
C VAL A 452 -46.14 -6.32 7.55
N LYS A 453 -44.90 -6.67 7.86
CA LYS A 453 -44.54 -7.89 8.58
C LYS A 453 -44.13 -7.59 10.03
N ASP A 454 -44.58 -8.45 10.93
CA ASP A 454 -44.16 -8.46 12.33
C ASP A 454 -42.72 -8.99 12.51
N ALA A 455 -42.22 -8.98 13.74
CA ALA A 455 -40.91 -9.50 14.12
C ALA A 455 -40.70 -11.01 13.83
N GLN A 456 -41.77 -11.76 13.52
CA GLN A 456 -41.71 -13.16 13.09
C GLN A 456 -41.81 -13.31 11.56
N GLY A 457 -41.97 -12.21 10.83
CA GLY A 457 -42.11 -12.17 9.37
C GLY A 457 -43.53 -12.44 8.87
N ASN A 458 -44.55 -12.45 9.75
CA ASN A 458 -45.93 -12.67 9.36
C ASN A 458 -46.63 -11.33 9.06
N PRO A 459 -47.58 -11.29 8.10
CA PRO A 459 -48.41 -10.11 7.88
C PRO A 459 -49.15 -9.70 9.15
N VAL A 460 -49.15 -8.39 9.46
CA VAL A 460 -49.93 -7.84 10.57
C VAL A 460 -51.40 -7.79 10.16
N THR A 461 -52.19 -8.74 10.66
CA THR A 461 -53.62 -8.88 10.36
C THR A 461 -54.47 -9.06 11.61
N GLU A 462 -55.72 -8.62 11.55
CA GLU A 462 -56.76 -8.91 12.55
C GLU A 462 -58.04 -9.38 11.84
N GLU A 463 -58.72 -10.38 12.40
CA GLU A 463 -59.95 -10.93 11.85
C GLU A 463 -61.13 -10.72 12.79
N PHE A 464 -62.30 -10.43 12.23
CA PHE A 464 -63.55 -10.34 12.96
C PHE A 464 -64.71 -10.83 12.11
N LYS A 465 -65.84 -11.16 12.76
CA LYS A 465 -67.02 -11.70 12.11
C LYS A 465 -68.19 -10.73 12.13
N ILE A 466 -68.90 -10.68 11.02
CA ILE A 466 -70.24 -10.08 10.94
C ILE A 466 -71.23 -11.20 10.61
N THR A 467 -72.15 -11.44 11.53
CA THR A 467 -73.24 -12.41 11.37
C THR A 467 -74.52 -11.66 11.07
N VAL A 468 -75.07 -11.88 9.87
CA VAL A 468 -76.35 -11.30 9.46
C VAL A 468 -77.45 -12.34 9.63
N THR A 469 -78.36 -12.08 10.55
CA THR A 469 -79.50 -12.95 10.87
C THR A 469 -80.76 -12.50 10.14
N GLU A 470 -81.69 -13.42 9.94
CA GLU A 470 -83.03 -13.07 9.50
C GLU A 470 -83.73 -12.25 10.57
N ASN A 471 -84.59 -11.30 10.16
CA ASN A 471 -85.47 -10.63 11.10
C ASN A 471 -86.40 -11.68 11.74
N PRO A 472 -86.65 -11.62 13.06
CA PRO A 472 -87.58 -12.53 13.70
C PRO A 472 -88.94 -12.41 13.02
N SER A 473 -89.57 -13.54 12.72
CA SER A 473 -90.91 -13.51 12.15
C SER A 473 -91.92 -13.01 13.17
N GLN A 474 -93.09 -12.60 12.72
CA GLN A 474 -94.17 -12.20 13.61
C GLN A 474 -94.65 -13.38 14.46
N ALA A 475 -94.55 -14.63 14.00
CA ALA A 475 -94.76 -15.80 14.84
C ALA A 475 -93.71 -15.92 15.95
N ASP A 476 -92.43 -15.60 15.68
CA ASP A 476 -91.39 -15.62 16.72
C ASP A 476 -91.56 -14.51 17.76
N SER A 477 -92.16 -13.39 17.35
CA SER A 477 -92.30 -12.18 18.18
C SER A 477 -93.67 -12.04 18.87
N ASN A 478 -94.63 -12.90 18.56
CA ASN A 478 -95.98 -12.85 19.12
C ASN A 478 -96.33 -14.20 19.76
N GLN A 479 -97.34 -14.20 20.63
CA GLN A 479 -97.85 -15.43 21.22
C GLN A 479 -99.38 -15.37 21.28
N PRO A 480 -100.10 -16.15 20.45
CA PRO A 480 -101.55 -16.20 20.51
C PRO A 480 -101.99 -16.91 21.80
N SER A 481 -102.94 -16.33 22.50
CA SER A 481 -103.50 -16.87 23.74
C SER A 481 -104.77 -17.65 23.43
N PRO A 482 -104.81 -18.98 23.65
CA PRO A 482 -105.98 -19.79 23.36
C PRO A 482 -107.14 -19.45 24.31
N ALA A 483 -108.36 -19.48 23.77
CA ALA A 483 -109.59 -19.28 24.53
C ALA A 483 -110.62 -20.37 24.21
N ASP A 484 -111.21 -20.93 25.27
CA ASP A 484 -112.35 -21.84 25.12
C ASP A 484 -113.60 -21.05 24.72
N GLN A 485 -114.37 -21.61 23.80
CA GLN A 485 -115.67 -21.07 23.40
C GLN A 485 -116.76 -22.11 23.57
N THR A 486 -117.97 -21.65 23.89
CA THR A 486 -119.16 -22.49 23.96
C THR A 486 -120.12 -22.08 22.86
N VAL A 487 -120.53 -23.06 22.05
CA VAL A 487 -121.55 -22.90 20.99
C VAL A 487 -122.67 -23.92 21.19
N THR A 488 -123.83 -23.66 20.64
CA THR A 488 -124.95 -24.60 20.69
C THR A 488 -124.78 -25.74 19.67
N VAL A 489 -125.43 -26.89 19.87
CA VAL A 489 -125.33 -28.05 18.95
C VAL A 489 -125.79 -27.65 17.55
N GLY A 490 -124.94 -27.89 16.55
CA GLY A 490 -125.17 -27.54 15.14
C GLY A 490 -124.76 -26.09 14.77
N GLU A 491 -124.31 -25.28 15.72
CA GLU A 491 -123.76 -23.94 15.46
C GLU A 491 -122.29 -24.06 15.04
N THR A 492 -121.88 -23.25 14.06
CA THR A 492 -120.48 -23.21 13.60
C THR A 492 -119.66 -22.30 14.53
N PRO A 493 -118.62 -22.83 15.23
CA PRO A 493 -117.74 -22.00 16.05
C PRO A 493 -116.88 -21.10 15.16
N SER A 494 -116.45 -19.96 15.71
CA SER A 494 -115.61 -18.97 15.00
C SER A 494 -114.20 -19.00 15.56
N ALA A 495 -113.20 -19.11 14.69
CA ALA A 495 -111.80 -19.21 15.11
C ALA A 495 -111.34 -17.95 15.87
N GLU A 496 -111.89 -16.79 15.54
CA GLU A 496 -111.63 -15.49 16.18
C GLU A 496 -111.99 -15.47 17.67
N LYS A 497 -113.02 -16.22 18.07
CA LYS A 497 -113.40 -16.34 19.49
C LYS A 497 -112.49 -17.28 20.28
N SER A 498 -111.63 -18.05 19.61
CA SER A 498 -110.71 -18.99 20.24
C SER A 498 -109.29 -18.44 20.45
N VAL A 499 -109.06 -17.17 20.14
CA VAL A 499 -107.81 -16.46 20.46
C VAL A 499 -108.15 -15.20 21.25
N SER A 500 -107.90 -15.19 22.56
CA SER A 500 -108.38 -14.11 23.46
C SER A 500 -107.68 -12.77 23.22
N ASN A 501 -106.43 -12.79 22.77
CA ASN A 501 -105.60 -11.61 22.52
C ASN A 501 -105.52 -11.26 21.03
N LEU A 502 -106.48 -11.69 20.20
CA LEU A 502 -106.45 -11.44 18.75
C LEU A 502 -106.33 -9.94 18.39
N GLY A 503 -106.91 -9.06 19.22
CA GLY A 503 -106.80 -7.60 19.04
C GLY A 503 -105.43 -7.02 19.39
N ASP A 504 -104.60 -7.76 20.13
CA ASP A 504 -103.24 -7.36 20.51
C ASP A 504 -102.19 -7.87 19.51
N LEU A 505 -102.57 -8.81 18.63
CA LEU A 505 -101.70 -9.32 17.55
C LEU A 505 -101.56 -8.28 16.42
N PRO A 506 -100.52 -8.37 15.58
CA PRO A 506 -100.28 -7.42 14.49
C PRO A 506 -101.50 -7.25 13.58
N THR A 507 -101.82 -5.99 13.24
CA THR A 507 -102.95 -5.66 12.37
C THR A 507 -102.84 -6.41 11.03
N GLY A 508 -103.89 -7.18 10.69
CA GLY A 508 -103.92 -8.05 9.51
C GLY A 508 -103.70 -9.54 9.81
N THR A 509 -103.44 -9.90 11.07
CA THR A 509 -103.42 -11.30 11.53
C THR A 509 -104.78 -11.95 11.28
N THR A 510 -104.76 -13.14 10.69
CA THR A 510 -105.96 -13.95 10.42
C THR A 510 -105.91 -15.24 11.21
N VAL A 511 -107.07 -15.75 11.59
CA VAL A 511 -107.18 -17.01 12.33
C VAL A 511 -108.20 -17.93 11.67
N ALA A 512 -107.91 -19.21 11.63
CA ALA A 512 -108.79 -20.23 11.09
C ALA A 512 -108.63 -21.54 11.86
N PHE A 513 -109.69 -22.34 11.96
CA PHE A 513 -109.52 -23.70 12.46
C PHE A 513 -108.75 -24.54 11.42
N GLU A 514 -107.74 -25.29 11.88
CA GLU A 514 -106.97 -26.18 11.00
C GLU A 514 -107.87 -27.25 10.36
N ASN A 515 -108.88 -27.72 11.10
CA ASN A 515 -109.92 -28.61 10.61
C ASN A 515 -111.30 -28.12 11.07
N PRO A 516 -112.39 -28.32 10.29
CA PRO A 516 -113.74 -27.99 10.73
C PRO A 516 -114.10 -28.66 12.06
N VAL A 517 -114.61 -27.89 13.03
CA VAL A 517 -115.02 -28.40 14.33
C VAL A 517 -116.41 -29.03 14.22
N ASP A 518 -116.52 -30.33 14.50
CA ASP A 518 -117.81 -31.04 14.47
C ASP A 518 -118.66 -30.71 15.71
N THR A 519 -119.71 -29.91 15.51
CA THR A 519 -120.68 -29.52 16.53
C THR A 519 -122.00 -30.27 16.44
N SER A 520 -122.10 -31.36 15.66
CA SER A 520 -123.32 -32.17 15.51
C SER A 520 -123.73 -32.92 16.79
N THR A 521 -122.82 -33.03 17.76
CA THR A 521 -123.02 -33.69 19.06
C THR A 521 -122.47 -32.83 20.19
N ALA A 522 -123.15 -32.83 21.34
CA ALA A 522 -122.70 -32.10 22.54
C ALA A 522 -121.43 -32.70 23.15
N GLY A 523 -120.61 -31.86 23.80
CA GLY A 523 -119.39 -32.22 24.52
C GLY A 523 -118.18 -31.38 24.09
N ASP A 524 -117.10 -31.46 24.85
CA ASP A 524 -115.86 -30.72 24.57
C ASP A 524 -115.21 -31.27 23.30
N LYS A 525 -114.91 -30.37 22.36
CA LYS A 525 -114.29 -30.70 21.07
C LYS A 525 -112.90 -30.06 21.02
N PRO A 526 -111.79 -30.83 21.03
CA PRO A 526 -110.47 -30.25 20.84
C PRO A 526 -110.38 -29.67 19.42
N ALA A 527 -109.84 -28.46 19.31
CA ALA A 527 -109.63 -27.77 18.05
C ALA A 527 -108.28 -27.06 18.06
N THR A 528 -107.64 -26.97 16.89
CA THR A 528 -106.39 -26.23 16.68
C THR A 528 -106.70 -25.01 15.82
N VAL A 529 -106.22 -23.84 16.24
CA VAL A 529 -106.40 -22.59 15.53
C VAL A 529 -105.08 -22.22 14.88
N LEU A 530 -105.05 -22.18 13.55
CA LEU A 530 -103.93 -21.66 12.79
C LEU A 530 -104.00 -20.14 12.79
N VAL A 531 -103.02 -19.50 13.39
CA VAL A 531 -102.84 -18.04 13.39
C VAL A 531 -101.85 -17.70 12.28
N THR A 532 -102.27 -16.91 11.30
CA THR A 532 -101.42 -16.46 10.19
C THR A 532 -101.20 -14.96 10.28
N TYR A 533 -99.93 -14.57 10.44
CA TYR A 533 -99.52 -13.19 10.60
C TYR A 533 -99.36 -12.47 9.24
N PRO A 534 -99.42 -11.12 9.23
CA PRO A 534 -99.19 -10.30 8.04
C PRO A 534 -97.90 -10.58 7.25
N ASP A 535 -96.82 -10.99 7.92
CA ASP A 535 -95.55 -11.36 7.27
C ASP A 535 -95.55 -12.78 6.68
N GLY A 536 -96.67 -13.50 6.80
CA GLY A 536 -96.85 -14.87 6.31
C GLY A 536 -96.43 -15.96 7.30
N SER A 537 -95.82 -15.62 8.44
CA SER A 537 -95.48 -16.59 9.49
C SER A 537 -96.73 -17.10 10.22
N GLN A 538 -96.63 -18.25 10.89
CA GLN A 538 -97.78 -18.93 11.49
C GLN A 538 -97.49 -19.55 12.87
N ASP A 539 -98.50 -19.52 13.73
CA ASP A 539 -98.58 -20.26 15.01
C ASP A 539 -99.79 -21.22 15.03
N LYS A 540 -99.76 -22.26 15.88
CA LYS A 540 -100.83 -23.27 16.02
C LYS A 540 -101.26 -23.54 17.45
#